data_AF-A0A922SPN5-F1
#
_entry.id   AF-A0A922SPN5-F1
#
_cell.length_a   1.000
_cell.length_b   1.000
_cell.length_c   1.000
_cell.angle_alpha   90.00
_cell.angle_beta   90.00
_cell.angle_gamma   90.00
#
_symmetry.space_group_name_H-M   'P 1'
#
loop_
_entity.id
_entity.type
_entity.pdbx_description
1 polymer ?
#
loop_
_entity_poly.entity_id
_entity_poly.type
_entity_poly.pdbx_seq_one_letter_code
_entity_poly.pdbx_strand_id
1 'polypeptide(L)' 'MVNGYTFHRNGAKRRGGIRWCCSNKSRGCTAYMVVDEDRSIVDRLAGEHNHKKPKYIVKGEYQMKT' A
#
# COMPACT_ATOMS: atom_id res chain seq x y z
N MET A 1 5.46 0.21 -1.65
CA MET A 1 4.75 -0.82 -2.44
C MET A 1 4.84 -2.14 -1.69
N VAL A 2 3.85 -3.02 -1.81
CA VAL A 2 3.88 -4.37 -1.21
C VAL A 2 3.35 -5.36 -2.23
N ASN A 3 4.09 -6.44 -2.49
CA ASN A 3 3.74 -7.49 -3.47
C ASN A 3 3.38 -6.99 -4.89
N GLY A 4 3.94 -5.84 -5.29
CA GLY A 4 3.67 -5.19 -6.58
C GLY A 4 2.39 -4.36 -6.62
N TYR A 5 1.69 -4.20 -5.50
CA TYR A 5 0.54 -3.33 -5.34
C TYR A 5 0.90 -2.07 -4.53
N THR A 6 0.17 -0.98 -4.78
CA THR A 6 0.27 0.27 -4.01
C THR A 6 -0.90 0.43 -3.09
N PHE A 7 -0.61 1.08 -1.97
CA PHE A 7 -1.55 1.35 -0.90
C PHE A 7 -1.43 2.81 -0.49
N HIS A 8 -2.52 3.37 0.01
CA HIS A 8 -2.57 4.71 0.57
C HIS A 8 -3.21 4.65 1.96
N ARG A 9 -2.78 5.55 2.83
CA ARG A 9 -3.33 5.67 4.18
C ARG A 9 -4.82 5.97 4.09
N ASN A 10 -5.62 5.17 4.77
CA ASN A 10 -7.07 5.35 4.83
C ASN A 10 -7.51 5.60 6.27
N GLY A 11 -7.51 6.88 6.65
CA GLY A 11 -8.02 7.37 7.92
C GLY A 11 -6.99 7.46 9.05
N ALA A 12 -7.54 7.67 10.25
CA ALA A 12 -6.79 7.81 11.49
C ALA A 12 -6.33 6.46 12.05
N LYS A 13 -5.34 6.50 12.96
CA LYS A 13 -4.89 5.33 13.73
C LYS A 13 -6.07 4.76 14.52
N ARG A 14 -6.23 3.44 14.50
CA ARG A 14 -7.19 2.69 15.33
C ARG A 14 -6.41 1.78 16.29
N ARG A 15 -7.11 1.11 17.22
CA ARG A 15 -6.50 0.05 18.04
C ARG A 15 -5.89 -1.00 17.09
N GLY A 16 -4.56 -1.16 17.14
CA GLY A 16 -3.81 -2.09 16.29
C GLY A 16 -3.09 -1.47 15.09
N GLY A 17 -3.24 -0.17 14.81
CA GLY A 17 -2.46 0.54 13.78
C GLY A 17 -3.30 1.38 12.81
N ILE A 18 -2.68 1.77 11.70
CA ILE A 18 -3.26 2.57 10.63
C ILE A 18 -3.60 1.64 9.46
N ARG A 19 -4.84 1.70 8.97
CA ARG A 19 -5.24 0.95 7.78
C ARG A 19 -4.72 1.65 6.52
N TRP A 20 -4.06 0.89 5.66
CA TRP A 20 -3.65 1.29 4.32
C TRP A 20 -4.43 0.49 3.29
N CYS A 21 -5.23 1.15 2.46
CA CYS A 21 -6.05 0.49 1.44
C CYS A 21 -5.36 0.50 0.08
N CYS A 22 -5.68 -0.48 -0.76
CA CYS A 22 -5.17 -0.51 -2.13
C CYS A 22 -5.53 0.79 -2.87
N SER A 23 -4.64 1.30 -3.71
CA SER A 23 -4.88 2.49 -4.54
C SER A 23 -6.09 2.38 -5.46
N ASN A 24 -6.54 1.17 -5.79
CA ASN A 24 -7.76 0.93 -6.58
C ASN A 24 -9.02 0.77 -5.71
N LYS A 25 -9.00 1.21 -4.45
CA LYS A 25 -10.19 1.17 -3.58
C LYS A 25 -11.40 1.89 -4.16
N SER A 26 -11.19 3.03 -4.84
CA SER A 26 -12.26 3.74 -5.56
C SER A 26 -12.85 2.96 -6.73
N ARG A 27 -12.12 1.95 -7.24
CA ARG A 27 -12.57 1.01 -8.27
C ARG A 27 -13.06 -0.32 -7.70
N GLY A 28 -13.40 -0.35 -6.40
CA GLY A 28 -13.99 -1.50 -5.72
C GLY A 28 -12.99 -2.53 -5.17
N CYS A 29 -11.67 -2.27 -5.22
CA CYS A 29 -10.71 -3.18 -4.60
C CYS A 29 -10.84 -3.14 -3.06
N THR A 30 -10.99 -4.32 -2.45
CA THR A 30 -11.18 -4.45 -1.00
C THR A 30 -9.87 -4.70 -0.24
N ALA A 31 -8.76 -4.97 -0.93
CA ALA A 31 -7.47 -5.25 -0.33
C ALA A 31 -6.96 -4.09 0.56
N TYR A 32 -6.47 -4.44 1.74
CA TYR A 32 -5.86 -3.51 2.70
C TYR A 32 -4.77 -4.19 3.53
N MET A 33 -3.98 -3.39 4.25
CA MET A 33 -3.04 -3.83 5.28
C MET A 33 -3.15 -2.91 6.50
N VAL A 34 -2.63 -3.35 7.64
CA VAL A 34 -2.52 -2.51 8.84
C VAL A 34 -1.04 -2.30 9.15
N VAL A 35 -0.67 -1.04 9.38
CA VAL A 35 0.70 -0.61 9.64
C VAL A 35 0.77 0.05 11.02
N ASP A 36 1.74 -0.32 11.85
CA ASP A 36 1.95 0.29 13.17
C ASP A 36 2.70 1.64 13.06
N GLU A 37 3.06 2.19 14.22
CA GLU A 37 3.83 3.44 14.33
C GLU A 37 5.27 3.30 13.84
N ASP A 38 5.84 2.10 14.00
CA ASP A 38 7.19 1.76 13.55
C ASP A 38 7.25 1.45 12.05
N ARG A 39 6.13 1.69 11.34
CA ARG A 39 5.95 1.44 9.90
C ARG A 39 6.08 -0.03 9.52
N SER A 40 5.93 -0.93 10.48
CA SER A 40 5.89 -2.37 10.25
C SER A 40 4.46 -2.80 9.91
N ILE A 41 4.36 -3.81 9.04
CA ILE A 41 3.07 -4.39 8.66
C ILE A 41 2.63 -5.33 9.79
N VAL A 42 1.61 -4.93 10.54
CA VAL A 42 1.10 -5.65 11.72
C VAL A 42 0.08 -6.70 11.33
N ASP A 43 -0.70 -6.42 10.29
CA ASP A 43 -1.68 -7.35 9.74
C ASP A 43 -1.39 -7.56 8.25
N ARG A 44 -1.33 -8.84 7.86
CA ARG A 44 -1.02 -9.24 6.48
C ARG A 44 -2.11 -8.72 5.55
N LEU A 45 -1.78 -8.63 4.26
CA LEU A 45 -2.72 -8.24 3.19
C LEU A 45 -4.04 -8.99 3.34
N ALA A 46 -5.07 -8.27 3.75
CA ALA A 46 -6.42 -8.79 3.94
C ALA A 46 -7.31 -8.30 2.80
N GLY A 47 -8.22 -9.16 2.34
CA GLY A 47 -9.05 -8.91 1.16
C GLY A 47 -8.34 -9.23 -0.16
N GLU A 48 -9.11 -9.31 -1.23
CA GLU A 48 -8.62 -9.72 -2.55
C GLU A 48 -8.44 -8.53 -3.51
N HIS A 49 -7.39 -8.61 -4.32
CA HIS A 49 -7.21 -7.69 -5.44
C HIS A 49 -8.09 -8.13 -6.61
N ASN A 50 -9.05 -7.30 -6.98
CA ASN A 50 -9.90 -7.49 -8.17
C ASN A 50 -9.31 -6.90 -9.45
N HIS A 51 -8.01 -6.59 -9.46
CA HIS A 51 -7.34 -5.93 -10.56
C HIS A 51 -5.90 -6.41 -10.71
N LYS A 52 -5.37 -6.26 -11.92
CA LYS A 52 -3.96 -6.54 -12.21
C LYS A 52 -3.05 -5.55 -11.48
N LYS A 53 -1.83 -5.97 -11.18
CA LYS A 53 -0.79 -5.10 -10.64
C LYS A 53 -0.59 -3.90 -11.60
N PRO A 54 -0.49 -2.66 -11.07
CA PRO A 54 -0.11 -1.52 -11.88
C PRO A 54 1.24 -1.75 -12.58
N LYS A 55 1.36 -1.29 -13.82
CA LYS A 55 2.63 -1.29 -14.56
C LYS A 55 3.36 -0.01 -14.22
N TYR A 56 4.62 -0.12 -13.80
CA TYR A 56 5.48 1.03 -13.55
C TYR A 56 6.54 1.12 -14.64
N ILE A 57 6.78 2.33 -15.13
CA ILE A 57 7.96 2.65 -15.93
C ILE A 57 8.93 3.31 -14.96
N VAL A 58 10.05 2.64 -14.65
CA VAL A 58 11.14 3.25 -13.89
C VAL A 58 11.84 4.21 -14.84
N LYS A 59 11.61 5.53 -14.68
CA LYS A 59 12.47 6.53 -15.32
C LYS A 59 13.76 6.60 -14.48
N GLY A 60 14.90 6.44 -15.16
CA GLY A 60 16.22 6.15 -14.58
C GLY A 60 16.67 7.05 -13.43
N GLU A 61 17.40 6.40 -12.53
CA GLU A 61 18.36 6.86 -11.50
C GLU A 61 18.44 8.37 -11.21
N TYR A 62 17.95 8.78 -10.04
CA TYR A 62 18.44 10.00 -9.39
C TYR A 62 19.83 9.70 -8.83
N GLN A 63 20.88 9.91 -9.63
CA GLN A 63 22.24 9.91 -9.12
C GLN A 63 22.40 11.12 -8.21
N MET A 64 22.49 10.88 -6.90
CA MET A 64 22.94 11.91 -5.97
C MET A 64 24.40 12.23 -6.32
N LYS A 65 24.63 13.37 -7.00
CA LYS A 65 25.97 13.94 -7.16
C LYS A 65 26.48 14.29 -5.77
N THR A 66 27.63 13.72 -5.45
CA THR A 66 28.41 13.92 -4.22
C THR A 66 28.97 15.33 -4.15
#